data_AF-A0A8K0GBH2-F1
#
_entry.id   AF-A0A8K0GBH2-F1
#
_cell.length_a   1.000
_cell.length_b   1.000
_cell.length_c   1.000
_cell.angle_alpha   90.00
_cell.angle_beta   90.00
_cell.angle_gamma   90.00
#
_symmetry.space_group_name_H-M   'P 1'
#
loop_
_entity.id
_entity.type
_entity.pdbx_description
1 polymer ?
#
loop_
_entity_poly.entity_id
_entity_poly.type
_entity_poly.pdbx_seq_one_letter_code
_entity_poly.pdbx_strand_id
1 'polypeptide(L)'
;MTDWIHCNCCYARFRPNIKFYITSCGHIKCQVCVSKIKTDNCLICNSVCEIVQLSNNLKPNIQCYFRPAVESVDVAKQVCSFQLTNSLALLRNITAKYNNAKGEIQKAYKIIQDLKKEQQKLKMMLKASMRNGMGSSTPMIPTSVAGHSGSSNVNMTPISNNTSMNSFMQYELPSSSFMPWNNRGGNNARIAMPHRYPS
;
A
#
# COMPACT_ATOMS: atom_id res chain seq x y z
N MET A 1 0.24 -24.20 -34.37
CA MET A 1 0.72 -23.76 -33.02
C MET A 1 1.97 -24.49 -32.55
N THR A 2 2.41 -25.58 -33.20
CA THR A 2 3.70 -26.25 -32.91
C THR A 2 4.83 -25.81 -33.83
N ASP A 3 4.61 -24.81 -34.70
CA ASP A 3 5.52 -24.45 -35.80
C ASP A 3 6.87 -23.90 -35.33
N TRP A 4 6.92 -23.40 -34.09
CA TRP A 4 8.13 -22.92 -33.44
C TRP A 4 8.93 -24.03 -32.75
N ILE A 5 8.36 -25.21 -32.54
CA ILE A 5 9.03 -26.33 -31.87
C ILE A 5 9.98 -27.02 -32.85
N HIS A 6 11.26 -26.99 -32.53
CA HIS A 6 12.32 -27.61 -33.31
C HIS A 6 13.46 -28.05 -32.41
N CYS A 7 14.35 -28.88 -32.93
CA CYS A 7 15.57 -29.28 -32.23
C CYS A 7 16.58 -28.13 -32.30
N ASN A 8 17.03 -27.61 -31.16
CA ASN A 8 18.05 -26.56 -31.10
C ASN A 8 19.46 -27.04 -31.54
N CYS A 9 19.68 -28.35 -31.71
CA CYS A 9 20.96 -28.89 -32.18
C CYS A 9 21.02 -29.07 -33.71
N CYS A 10 19.93 -29.53 -34.33
CA CYS A 10 19.92 -29.88 -35.76
C CYS A 10 18.81 -29.20 -36.57
N TYR A 11 18.04 -28.31 -35.93
CA TYR A 11 16.93 -27.56 -36.53
C TYR A 11 15.80 -28.40 -37.14
N ALA A 12 15.77 -29.70 -36.87
CA ALA A 12 14.67 -30.56 -37.26
C ALA A 12 13.37 -30.10 -36.57
N ARG A 13 12.36 -29.79 -37.37
CA ARG A 13 11.02 -29.40 -36.89
C ARG A 13 10.33 -30.56 -36.16
N PHE A 14 9.47 -30.21 -35.22
CA PHE A 14 8.62 -31.17 -34.52
C PHE A 14 7.78 -32.00 -35.49
N ARG A 15 7.76 -33.32 -35.28
CA ARG A 15 6.91 -34.27 -36.01
C ARG A 15 6.34 -35.28 -35.02
N PRO A 16 5.07 -35.71 -35.15
CA PRO A 16 4.44 -36.66 -34.21
C PRO A 16 5.23 -37.96 -34.01
N ASN A 17 5.95 -38.39 -35.04
CA ASN A 17 6.65 -39.68 -35.08
C ASN A 17 8.05 -39.62 -34.44
N ILE A 18 8.53 -38.43 -34.07
CA ILE A 18 9.86 -38.22 -33.50
C ILE A 18 9.67 -37.67 -32.09
N LYS A 19 10.26 -38.33 -31.09
CA LYS A 19 10.22 -37.81 -29.72
C LYS A 19 11.13 -36.59 -29.60
N PHE A 20 10.66 -35.61 -28.85
CA PHE A 20 11.45 -34.45 -28.45
C PHE A 20 11.58 -34.41 -26.94
N TYR A 21 12.61 -33.71 -26.49
CA TYR A 21 12.99 -33.54 -25.10
C TYR A 21 13.27 -32.07 -24.86
N ILE A 22 13.03 -31.57 -23.66
CA ILE A 22 13.34 -30.22 -23.22
C ILE A 22 14.23 -30.28 -21.99
N THR A 23 15.24 -29.41 -21.95
CA THR A 23 16.11 -29.25 -20.79
C THR A 23 15.51 -28.23 -19.81
N SER A 24 15.87 -28.30 -18.53
CA SER A 24 15.45 -27.29 -17.53
C SER A 24 15.92 -25.86 -17.87
N CYS A 25 16.97 -25.70 -18.68
CA CYS A 25 17.40 -24.42 -19.24
C CYS A 25 16.65 -23.99 -20.52
N GLY A 26 15.62 -24.72 -20.94
CA GLY A 26 14.71 -24.31 -22.03
C GLY A 26 15.12 -24.73 -23.45
N HIS A 27 16.15 -25.56 -23.63
CA HIS A 27 16.56 -26.02 -24.96
C HIS A 27 15.83 -27.31 -25.35
N ILE A 28 15.31 -27.35 -26.58
CA ILE A 28 14.58 -28.48 -27.12
C ILE A 28 15.52 -29.35 -27.99
N LYS A 29 15.46 -30.67 -27.84
CA LYS A 29 16.29 -31.64 -28.57
C LYS A 29 15.45 -32.78 -29.12
N CYS A 30 15.71 -33.22 -30.34
CA CYS A 30 15.10 -34.44 -30.87
C CYS A 30 15.76 -35.69 -30.29
N GLN A 31 15.05 -36.81 -30.33
CA GLN A 31 15.55 -38.11 -29.86
C GLN A 31 16.92 -38.48 -30.45
N VAL A 32 17.13 -38.21 -31.74
CA VAL A 32 18.40 -38.50 -32.43
C VAL A 32 19.57 -37.72 -31.82
N CYS A 33 19.38 -36.44 -31.47
CA CYS A 33 20.42 -35.63 -30.86
C CYS A 33 20.69 -36.02 -29.40
N VAL A 34 19.65 -36.39 -28.66
CA VAL A 34 19.80 -36.88 -27.27
C VAL A 34 20.55 -38.21 -27.25
N SER A 35 20.20 -39.16 -28.11
CA SER A 35 20.84 -40.49 -28.13
C SER A 35 22.33 -40.46 -28.49
N LYS A 36 22.80 -39.43 -29.19
CA LYS A 36 24.21 -39.29 -29.56
C LYS A 36 25.11 -38.95 -28.37
N ILE A 37 24.57 -38.39 -27.28
CA ILE A 37 25.37 -37.80 -26.22
C ILE A 37 24.87 -38.26 -24.85
N LYS A 38 25.77 -38.84 -24.06
CA LYS A 38 25.49 -39.38 -22.71
C LYS A 38 25.92 -38.41 -21.61
N THR A 39 25.58 -37.13 -21.75
CA THR A 39 25.94 -36.11 -20.74
C THR A 39 24.69 -35.49 -20.16
N ASP A 40 24.72 -35.21 -18.86
CA ASP A 40 23.67 -34.46 -18.16
C ASP A 40 23.74 -32.94 -18.42
N ASN A 41 24.64 -32.52 -19.30
CA ASN A 41 24.84 -31.13 -19.68
C ASN A 41 24.04 -30.78 -20.94
N CYS A 42 23.48 -29.58 -20.96
CA CYS A 42 22.82 -29.05 -22.14
C CYS A 42 23.85 -28.78 -23.25
N LEU A 43 23.71 -29.43 -24.41
CA LEU A 43 24.63 -29.24 -25.55
C LEU A 43 24.61 -27.85 -26.21
N ILE A 44 23.74 -26.94 -25.76
CA ILE A 44 23.64 -25.59 -26.33
C ILE A 44 24.34 -24.58 -25.43
N CYS A 45 24.08 -24.63 -24.12
CA CYS A 45 24.62 -23.68 -23.15
C CYS A 45 25.55 -24.31 -22.09
N ASN A 46 25.84 -25.60 -22.20
CA ASN A 46 26.71 -26.41 -21.32
C ASN A 46 26.31 -26.45 -19.84
N SER A 47 25.14 -25.93 -19.47
CA SER A 47 24.61 -25.99 -18.11
C SER A 47 24.20 -27.43 -17.74
N VAL A 48 24.46 -27.84 -16.51
CA VAL A 48 23.92 -29.08 -15.94
C VAL A 48 22.40 -28.93 -15.84
N CYS A 49 21.64 -29.78 -16.53
CA CYS A 49 20.19 -29.64 -16.65
C CYS A 49 19.49 -30.98 -16.74
N GLU A 50 18.33 -31.08 -16.09
CA GLU A 50 17.43 -32.21 -16.28
C GLU A 50 16.90 -32.20 -17.71
N ILE A 51 16.88 -33.37 -18.36
CA ILE A 51 16.32 -33.58 -19.69
C ILE A 51 15.02 -34.36 -19.53
N VAL A 52 13.90 -33.73 -19.88
CA VAL A 52 12.56 -34.34 -19.76
C VAL A 52 11.96 -34.52 -21.15
N GLN A 53 11.31 -35.66 -21.40
CA GLN A 53 10.59 -35.86 -22.66
C GLN A 53 9.43 -34.87 -22.77
N LEU A 54 9.32 -34.20 -23.93
CA LEU A 54 8.15 -33.40 -24.25
C LEU A 54 6.93 -34.32 -24.35
N SER A 55 5.96 -34.07 -23.48
CA SER A 55 4.70 -34.79 -23.36
C SER A 55 3.65 -33.85 -22.77
N ASN A 56 2.40 -34.31 -22.69
CA ASN A 56 1.35 -33.55 -22.01
C ASN A 56 1.54 -33.47 -20.49
N ASN A 57 2.48 -34.25 -19.93
CA ASN A 57 2.75 -34.36 -18.50
C ASN A 57 4.10 -33.74 -18.11
N LEU A 58 4.30 -32.47 -18.47
CA LEU A 58 5.50 -31.73 -18.05
C LEU A 58 5.35 -31.17 -16.62
N LYS A 59 6.46 -30.90 -15.93
CA LYS A 59 6.43 -30.19 -14.64
C LYS A 59 5.89 -28.75 -14.83
N PRO A 60 5.17 -28.15 -13.87
CA PRO A 60 4.56 -26.83 -14.03
C PRO A 60 5.52 -25.71 -14.46
N ASN A 61 6.76 -25.73 -13.96
CA ASN A 61 7.81 -24.77 -14.30
C ASN A 61 8.35 -24.89 -15.74
N ILE A 62 8.05 -26.00 -16.42
CA ILE A 62 8.39 -26.20 -17.83
C ILE A 62 7.13 -25.99 -18.69
N GLN A 63 5.95 -26.41 -18.21
CA GLN A 63 4.67 -26.19 -18.89
C GLN A 63 4.41 -24.71 -19.18
N CYS A 64 4.87 -23.80 -18.33
CA CYS A 64 4.68 -22.36 -18.52
C CYS A 64 5.25 -21.85 -19.86
N TYR A 65 6.33 -22.45 -20.38
CA TYR A 65 6.91 -22.08 -21.68
C TYR A 65 6.01 -22.44 -22.88
N PHE A 66 5.04 -23.34 -22.69
CA PHE A 66 4.14 -23.81 -23.74
C PHE A 66 2.76 -23.16 -23.67
N ARG A 67 2.50 -22.33 -22.65
CA ARG A 67 1.26 -21.56 -22.58
C ARG A 67 1.29 -20.44 -23.63
N PRO A 68 0.15 -20.10 -24.26
CA PRO A 68 0.06 -18.94 -25.13
C PRO A 68 0.55 -17.68 -24.41
N ALA A 69 1.42 -16.90 -25.06
CA ALA A 69 1.97 -15.68 -24.48
C ALA A 69 0.88 -14.69 -24.09
N VAL A 70 -0.20 -14.61 -24.88
CA VAL A 70 -1.36 -13.74 -24.63
C VAL A 70 -2.02 -14.08 -23.30
N GLU A 71 -2.27 -15.36 -23.00
CA GLU A 71 -2.85 -15.78 -21.72
C GLU A 71 -1.95 -15.39 -20.53
N SER A 72 -0.63 -15.53 -20.71
CA SER A 72 0.34 -15.16 -19.66
C SER A 72 0.32 -13.65 -19.39
N VAL A 73 0.17 -12.82 -20.43
CA VAL A 73 0.01 -11.37 -20.32
C VAL A 73 -1.31 -11.00 -19.63
N ASP A 74 -2.40 -11.67 -19.99
CA ASP A 74 -3.71 -11.42 -19.38
C ASP A 74 -3.72 -11.74 -17.88
N VAL A 75 -3.11 -12.87 -17.48
CA VAL A 75 -2.94 -13.21 -16.06
C VAL A 75 -2.11 -12.14 -15.35
N ALA A 76 -0.98 -11.71 -15.93
CA ALA A 76 -0.16 -10.66 -15.34
C ALA A 76 -0.94 -9.35 -15.17
N LYS A 77 -1.72 -8.95 -16.18
CA LYS A 77 -2.59 -7.77 -16.13
C LYS A 77 -3.64 -7.87 -15.02
N GLN A 78 -4.27 -9.04 -14.85
CA GLN A 78 -5.23 -9.27 -13.78
C GLN A 78 -4.57 -9.15 -12.39
N VAL A 79 -3.40 -9.78 -12.21
CA VAL A 79 -2.61 -9.68 -10.97
C VAL A 79 -2.26 -8.23 -10.65
N CYS A 80 -1.74 -7.47 -11.62
CA CYS A 80 -1.41 -6.06 -11.44
C CYS A 80 -2.65 -5.23 -11.07
N SER A 81 -3.79 -5.47 -11.72
CA SER A 81 -5.04 -4.74 -11.46
C SER A 81 -5.55 -4.99 -10.04
N PHE A 82 -5.50 -6.25 -9.58
CA PHE A 82 -5.85 -6.62 -8.22
C PHE A 82 -4.95 -5.94 -7.19
N GLN A 83 -3.62 -6.05 -7.38
CA GLN A 83 -2.64 -5.44 -6.47
C GLN A 83 -2.80 -3.92 -6.40
N LEU A 84 -2.94 -3.25 -7.54
CA LEU A 84 -3.17 -1.81 -7.60
C LEU A 84 -4.46 -1.41 -6.88
N THR A 85 -5.55 -2.13 -7.10
CA THR A 85 -6.83 -1.86 -6.44
C THR A 85 -6.70 -1.97 -4.92
N ASN A 86 -6.04 -3.01 -4.43
CA ASN A 86 -5.83 -3.23 -3.01
C ASN A 86 -4.93 -2.14 -2.38
N SER A 87 -3.82 -1.79 -3.04
CA SER A 87 -2.94 -0.70 -2.60
C SER A 87 -3.66 0.64 -2.55
N LEU A 88 -4.46 0.96 -3.57
CA LEU A 88 -5.26 2.20 -3.58
C LEU A 88 -6.30 2.23 -2.47
N ALA A 89 -6.94 1.09 -2.15
CA ALA A 89 -7.89 1.01 -1.04
C ALA A 89 -7.20 1.30 0.31
N LEU A 90 -6.01 0.75 0.54
CA LEU A 90 -5.22 1.03 1.73
C LEU A 90 -4.84 2.51 1.82
N LEU A 91 -4.34 3.10 0.73
CA LEU A 91 -3.99 4.53 0.69
C LEU A 91 -5.18 5.43 0.98
N ARG A 92 -6.37 5.11 0.44
CA ARG A 92 -7.61 5.82 0.77
C ARG A 92 -7.94 5.73 2.25
N ASN A 93 -7.84 4.55 2.86
CA ASN A 93 -8.11 4.38 4.30
C ASN A 93 -7.16 5.23 5.16
N ILE A 94 -5.86 5.16 4.88
CA ILE A 94 -4.83 5.93 5.60
C ILE A 94 -5.08 7.43 5.43
N THR A 95 -5.34 7.88 4.20
CA THR A 95 -5.64 9.28 3.90
C THR A 95 -6.88 9.78 4.64
N ALA A 96 -7.94 8.96 4.70
CA ALA A 96 -9.15 9.29 5.44
C ALA A 96 -8.89 9.45 6.94
N LYS A 97 -8.13 8.52 7.55
CA LYS A 97 -7.74 8.60 8.97
C LYS A 97 -6.90 9.84 9.26
N TYR A 98 -5.91 10.12 8.40
CA TYR A 98 -5.08 11.31 8.50
C TYR A 98 -5.93 12.60 8.44
N ASN A 99 -6.82 12.70 7.45
CA ASN A 99 -7.68 13.88 7.29
C ASN A 99 -8.64 14.05 8.49
N ASN A 100 -9.17 12.95 9.03
CA ASN A 100 -10.00 13.01 10.22
C ASN A 100 -9.22 13.55 11.44
N ALA A 101 -8.06 12.96 11.73
CA ALA A 101 -7.21 13.41 12.84
C ALA A 101 -6.77 14.87 12.67
N LYS A 102 -6.38 15.27 11.45
CA LYS A 102 -6.07 16.67 11.12
C LYS A 102 -7.25 17.60 11.38
N GLY A 103 -8.46 17.19 11.01
CA GLY A 103 -9.69 17.96 11.25
C GLY A 103 -9.96 18.15 12.75
N GLU A 104 -9.81 17.10 13.55
CA GLU A 104 -9.99 17.17 15.01
C GLU A 104 -8.96 18.09 15.68
N ILE A 105 -7.68 18.01 15.27
CA ILE A 105 -6.63 18.92 15.74
C ILE A 105 -6.96 20.38 15.40
N GLN A 106 -7.42 20.65 14.18
CA GLN A 106 -7.80 22.00 13.76
C GLN A 106 -8.99 22.56 14.58
N LYS A 107 -9.99 21.72 14.89
CA LYS A 107 -11.12 22.12 15.76
C LYS A 107 -10.64 22.43 17.17
N ALA A 108 -9.84 21.54 17.77
CA ALA A 108 -9.30 21.75 19.10
C ALA A 108 -8.47 23.03 19.19
N TYR A 109 -7.66 23.32 18.16
CA TYR A 109 -6.89 24.56 18.08
C TYR A 109 -7.77 25.82 18.08
N LYS A 110 -8.87 25.82 17.33
CA LYS A 110 -9.84 26.93 17.34
C LYS A 110 -10.47 27.12 18.72
N ILE A 111 -10.92 26.03 19.36
CA ILE A 111 -11.50 26.08 20.71
C ILE A 111 -10.49 26.67 21.72
N ILE A 112 -9.23 26.25 21.67
CA ILE A 112 -8.17 26.79 22.53
C ILE A 112 -7.97 28.30 22.29
N GLN A 113 -8.01 28.75 21.03
CA GLN A 113 -7.90 30.17 20.73
C GLN A 113 -9.07 30.98 21.28
N ASP A 114 -10.30 30.48 21.15
CA ASP A 114 -11.49 31.18 21.61
C ASP A 114 -11.57 31.23 23.14
N LEU A 115 -11.26 30.10 23.81
CA LEU A 115 -11.16 30.07 25.28
C LEU A 115 -10.05 31.00 25.80
N LYS A 116 -8.93 31.15 25.09
CA LYS A 116 -7.88 32.12 25.47
C LYS A 116 -8.38 33.56 25.40
N LYS A 117 -9.15 33.92 24.36
CA LYS A 117 -9.75 35.26 24.23
C LYS A 117 -10.77 35.52 25.33
N GLU A 118 -11.63 34.54 25.60
CA GLU A 118 -12.64 34.65 26.66
C GLU A 118 -11.99 34.77 28.04
N GLN A 119 -10.98 33.94 28.32
CA GLN A 119 -10.21 34.01 29.56
C GLN A 119 -9.56 35.39 29.74
N GLN A 120 -9.02 35.99 28.67
CA GLN A 120 -8.46 37.35 28.72
C GLN A 120 -9.54 38.40 29.03
N LYS A 121 -10.71 38.31 28.39
CA LYS A 121 -11.84 39.22 28.63
C LYS A 121 -12.34 39.15 30.08
N LEU A 122 -12.53 37.93 30.60
CA LEU A 122 -12.95 37.72 32.00
C LEU A 122 -11.91 38.26 32.99
N LYS A 123 -10.62 38.03 32.74
CA LYS A 123 -9.53 38.61 33.56
C LYS A 123 -9.56 40.15 33.56
N MET A 124 -9.85 40.78 32.42
CA MET A 124 -9.97 42.24 32.34
C MET A 124 -11.19 42.75 33.15
N MET A 125 -12.35 42.11 33.00
CA MET A 125 -13.56 42.47 33.74
C MET A 125 -13.39 42.33 35.25
N LEU A 126 -12.77 41.23 35.71
CA LEU A 126 -12.49 41.01 37.13
C LEU A 126 -11.57 42.11 37.70
N LYS A 127 -10.50 42.45 36.99
CA LYS A 127 -9.58 43.54 37.39
C LYS A 127 -10.28 44.90 37.45
N ALA A 128 -11.20 45.18 36.53
CA ALA A 128 -12.00 46.41 36.54
C ALA A 128 -12.96 46.45 37.73
N SER A 129 -13.64 45.34 38.04
CA SER A 129 -14.51 45.21 39.21
C SER A 129 -13.75 45.39 40.53
N MET A 130 -12.58 44.78 40.67
CA MET A 130 -11.73 44.95 41.87
C MET A 130 -11.21 46.38 42.06
N ARG A 131 -11.03 47.16 40.98
CA ARG A 131 -10.68 48.60 41.08
C ARG A 131 -11.84 49.47 41.53
N ASN A 132 -13.08 49.08 41.22
CA ASN A 132 -14.28 49.84 41.60
C ASN A 132 -14.84 49.43 42.98
N GLY A 133 -14.30 48.38 43.61
CA GLY A 133 -14.74 47.84 44.91
C GLY A 133 -14.00 48.38 46.15
N MET A 134 -13.33 49.53 46.06
CA MET A 134 -12.67 50.18 47.21
C MET A 134 -13.51 51.34 47.73
N GLY A 135 -14.73 51.03 48.19
CA GLY A 135 -15.67 52.05 48.66
C GLY A 135 -17.00 51.46 49.12
N SER A 136 -16.98 50.49 50.03
CA SER A 136 -18.18 50.19 50.83
C SER A 136 -17.77 49.54 52.15
N SER A 137 -17.64 50.38 53.17
CA SER A 137 -17.56 49.97 54.57
C SER A 137 -18.83 49.19 54.94
N THR A 138 -18.72 47.89 55.19
CA THR A 138 -19.74 47.15 55.96
C THR A 138 -19.28 47.03 57.41
N PRO A 139 -20.14 47.36 58.40
CA PRO A 139 -19.76 47.36 59.80
C PRO A 139 -19.65 45.93 60.36
N MET A 140 -18.70 45.74 61.27
CA MET A 140 -18.53 44.56 62.11
C MET A 140 -19.78 44.34 62.98
N ILE A 141 -20.31 43.10 63.00
CA ILE A 141 -21.25 42.63 64.04
C ILE A 141 -20.58 41.45 64.77
N PRO A 142 -20.59 41.41 66.11
CA PRO A 142 -19.82 40.43 66.89
C PRO A 142 -20.53 39.08 67.06
N THR A 143 -19.68 38.10 67.34
CA THR A 143 -19.90 36.68 67.63
C THR A 143 -20.91 36.39 68.75
N SER A 144 -21.79 35.40 68.57
CA SER A 144 -22.20 34.49 69.66
C SER A 144 -22.88 33.19 69.18
N VAL A 145 -22.19 32.08 69.47
CA VAL A 145 -22.62 30.75 69.95
C VAL A 145 -23.55 29.78 69.17
N ALA A 146 -23.16 28.52 69.38
CA ALA A 146 -23.94 27.28 69.45
C ALA A 146 -24.13 26.48 68.16
N GLY A 147 -23.59 25.26 68.20
CA GLY A 147 -23.51 24.34 67.07
C GLY A 147 -24.79 23.59 66.77
N HIS A 148 -24.90 23.19 65.50
CA HIS A 148 -25.66 22.05 65.08
C HIS A 148 -24.87 21.30 64.01
N SER A 149 -24.38 20.11 64.38
CA SER A 149 -23.77 19.14 63.48
C SER A 149 -24.89 18.47 62.68
N GLY A 150 -25.14 18.95 61.47
CA GLY A 150 -26.04 18.35 60.50
C GLY A 150 -25.26 17.66 59.38
N SER A 151 -25.32 16.32 59.38
CA SER A 151 -24.72 15.43 58.39
C SER A 151 -25.10 15.76 56.94
N SER A 152 -24.15 15.59 56.01
CA SER A 152 -24.42 15.11 54.65
C SER A 152 -23.17 14.48 54.06
N ASN A 153 -23.24 13.16 53.97
CA ASN A 153 -22.31 12.25 53.32
C ASN A 153 -22.17 12.60 51.82
N VAL A 154 -20.96 12.73 51.30
CA VAL A 154 -20.71 12.68 49.86
C VAL A 154 -19.60 11.67 49.58
N ASN A 155 -20.02 10.49 49.13
CA ASN A 155 -19.17 9.42 48.64
C ASN A 155 -18.31 9.92 47.46
N MET A 156 -17.00 9.82 47.58
CA MET A 156 -16.08 9.89 46.44
C MET A 156 -15.91 8.47 45.89
N THR A 157 -16.41 8.22 44.68
CA THR A 157 -16.05 7.03 43.90
C THR A 157 -14.93 7.42 42.91
N PRO A 158 -13.90 6.58 42.72
CA PRO A 158 -12.84 6.89 41.77
C PRO A 158 -13.30 6.58 40.33
N ILE A 159 -13.12 7.56 39.44
CA ILE A 159 -13.24 7.33 37.99
C ILE A 159 -12.02 6.52 37.54
N SER A 160 -12.29 5.32 37.05
CA SER A 160 -11.37 4.45 36.33
C SER A 160 -11.13 4.99 34.92
N ASN A 161 -10.08 5.79 34.74
CA ASN A 161 -9.60 6.12 33.41
C ASN A 161 -8.72 5.00 32.89
N ASN A 162 -9.34 4.08 32.15
CA ASN A 162 -8.63 3.17 31.27
C ASN A 162 -8.53 3.84 29.90
N THR A 163 -7.39 4.49 29.64
CA THR A 163 -7.03 4.86 28.27
C THR A 163 -5.59 4.44 28.07
N SER A 164 -5.45 3.27 27.46
CA SER A 164 -4.21 2.77 26.87
C SER A 164 -3.53 3.88 26.06
N MET A 165 -2.43 4.41 26.61
CA MET A 165 -1.42 5.10 25.81
C MET A 165 -0.76 4.03 24.94
N ASN A 166 -1.25 3.85 23.71
CA ASN A 166 -0.39 3.29 22.69
C ASN A 166 0.56 4.38 22.21
N SER A 167 1.74 4.35 22.82
CA SER A 167 2.98 4.85 22.25
C SER A 167 3.15 4.27 20.85
N PHE A 168 3.17 5.10 19.80
CA PHE A 168 3.87 4.73 18.57
C PHE A 168 4.35 5.99 17.81
N MET A 169 5.64 6.23 18.01
CA MET A 169 6.64 6.85 17.13
C MET A 169 6.46 8.29 16.64
N GLN A 170 7.29 9.15 17.21
CA GLN A 170 7.93 10.28 16.53
C GLN A 170 8.65 9.78 15.28
N TYR A 171 8.12 10.12 14.11
CA TYR A 171 8.95 10.27 12.91
C TYR A 171 8.81 11.71 12.45
N GLU A 172 9.93 12.42 12.46
CA GLU A 172 10.04 13.69 11.75
C GLU A 172 9.88 13.44 10.26
N LEU A 173 9.03 14.24 9.62
CA LEU A 173 8.85 14.29 8.18
C LEU A 173 10.12 14.86 7.54
N PRO A 174 10.76 14.20 6.56
CA PRO A 174 11.67 14.89 5.66
C PRO A 174 10.83 15.81 4.76
N SER A 175 11.12 17.10 4.85
CA SER A 175 10.65 18.13 3.93
C SER A 175 11.06 17.83 2.49
N SER A 176 10.09 17.93 1.56
CA SER A 176 10.23 18.04 0.09
C SER A 176 10.97 16.89 -0.62
N SER A 177 10.36 16.12 -1.52
CA SER A 177 9.96 16.63 -2.84
C SER A 177 8.86 15.76 -3.48
N PHE A 178 7.63 16.28 -3.52
CA PHE A 178 6.60 15.83 -4.46
C PHE A 178 6.99 16.36 -5.86
N MET A 179 7.45 15.49 -6.76
CA MET A 179 7.42 15.82 -8.18
C MET A 179 6.03 15.49 -8.74
N PRO A 180 5.35 16.44 -9.42
CA PRO A 180 4.11 16.12 -10.11
C PRO A 180 4.42 15.32 -11.37
N TRP A 181 3.77 14.16 -11.52
CA TRP A 181 3.77 13.43 -12.79
C TRP A 181 3.01 14.25 -13.82
N ASN A 182 3.74 14.91 -14.72
CA ASN A 182 3.16 15.67 -15.82
C ASN A 182 2.53 14.70 -16.83
N ASN A 183 1.21 14.75 -16.93
CA ASN A 183 0.45 14.23 -18.07
C ASN A 183 0.43 15.34 -19.14
N ARG A 184 1.29 15.23 -20.17
CA ARG A 184 1.07 15.85 -21.48
C ARG A 184 0.84 14.67 -22.43
N GLY A 185 -0.35 14.48 -22.97
CA GLY A 185 -0.93 15.39 -23.95
C GLY A 185 -0.45 14.93 -25.32
N GLY A 186 -1.32 14.24 -26.05
CA GLY A 186 -0.97 13.38 -27.17
C GLY A 186 -0.37 14.06 -28.40
N ASN A 187 0.29 13.23 -29.20
CA ASN A 187 0.54 13.48 -30.60
C ASN A 187 -0.08 12.34 -31.42
N ASN A 188 -1.08 12.72 -32.21
CA ASN A 188 -1.54 11.99 -33.38
C ASN A 188 -0.36 11.77 -34.32
N ALA A 189 0.17 10.54 -34.38
CA ALA A 189 0.92 10.08 -35.53
C ALA A 189 0.04 9.04 -36.26
N ARG A 190 -0.66 9.51 -37.30
CA ARG A 190 -1.24 8.66 -38.34
C ARG A 190 -0.12 7.83 -38.93
N ILE A 191 -0.06 6.54 -38.62
CA ILE A 191 0.75 5.60 -39.38
C ILE A 191 -0.10 5.20 -40.59
N ALA A 192 0.26 5.75 -41.74
CA ALA A 192 -0.26 5.36 -43.04
C ALA A 192 0.12 3.90 -43.32
N MET A 193 -0.87 3.05 -43.60
CA MET A 193 -0.63 1.74 -44.22
C MET A 193 -0.28 1.92 -45.69
N PRO A 194 0.76 1.25 -46.21
CA PRO A 194 0.82 0.93 -47.62
C PRO A 194 0.16 -0.43 -47.86
N HIS A 195 -0.97 -0.39 -48.56
CA HIS A 195 -1.44 -1.48 -49.40
C HIS A 195 -0.35 -1.87 -50.41
N ARG A 196 -0.09 -3.18 -50.57
CA ARG A 196 -0.25 -3.95 -51.82
C ARG A 196 0.45 -5.30 -51.73
N TYR A 197 -0.32 -6.38 -51.84
CA TYR A 197 0.07 -7.53 -52.65
C TYR A 197 0.00 -7.11 -54.14
N PRO A 198 0.74 -7.76 -55.04
CA PRO A 198 0.04 -8.76 -55.85
C PRO A 198 0.85 -10.01 -56.25
N SER A 199 0.04 -11.04 -56.57
CA SER A 199 0.25 -12.22 -57.43
C SER A 199 1.20 -13.33 -56.97
#